data_AF-A0A534CND0-F1
#
_entry.id   AF-A0A534CND0-F1
#
_cell.length_a   1.000
_cell.length_b   1.000
_cell.length_c   1.000
_cell.angle_alpha   90.00
_cell.angle_beta   90.00
_cell.angle_gamma   90.00
#
_symmetry.space_group_name_H-M   'P 1'
#
loop_
_entity.id
_entity.type
_entity.pdbx_description
1 polymer ?
#
loop_
_entity_poly.entity_id
_entity_poly.type
_entity_poly.pdbx_seq_one_letter_code
_entity_poly.pdbx_strand_id
1 'polypeptide(L)'
;KWAIGAADTTPAPDAIEFIREQARNRPGEITLIALAPLSNIEALQRRDPEALHKLKQVVLMGGSIYAGYNQGGALPNARPSAEYNVASAPQGLALLLESRVPVKMFPLDSTQVKFDEVRRDRLFAYGSPASDALALLYHQWRLFNSWGQITPTLFDVVPVVWMLQPSACPLTRMRIAVDEHGYTRPATGEPNVAVCLSVDENAAQRLIIDTLAPAPRGTAE
;
A
#
# COMPACT_ATOMS: atom_id res chain seq x y z
N LYS A 1 -12.49 -10.37 -18.27
CA LYS A 1 -13.53 -9.66 -17.49
C LYS A 1 -13.23 -9.94 -16.02
N TRP A 2 -12.72 -8.97 -15.27
CA TRP A 2 -12.10 -9.23 -13.96
C TRP A 2 -12.99 -8.89 -12.76
N ALA A 3 -14.10 -8.19 -12.99
CA ALA A 3 -15.14 -7.97 -11.99
C ALA A 3 -16.40 -8.76 -12.37
N ILE A 4 -16.89 -9.60 -11.46
CA ILE A 4 -18.16 -10.32 -11.62
C ILE A 4 -19.27 -9.27 -11.77
N GLY A 5 -20.04 -9.35 -12.86
CA GLY A 5 -21.17 -8.45 -13.11
C GLY A 5 -20.86 -7.14 -13.86
N ALA A 6 -19.61 -6.90 -14.27
CA ALA A 6 -19.29 -5.74 -15.09
C ALA A 6 -19.88 -5.88 -16.51
N ALA A 7 -20.97 -5.15 -16.77
CA ALA A 7 -21.64 -5.07 -18.06
C ALA A 7 -21.30 -3.79 -18.85
N ASP A 8 -20.82 -2.75 -18.17
CA ASP A 8 -20.43 -1.48 -18.78
C ASP A 8 -19.00 -1.56 -19.32
N THR A 9 -18.84 -1.28 -20.61
CA THR A 9 -17.55 -1.21 -21.31
C THR A 9 -17.24 0.19 -21.83
N THR A 10 -18.02 1.18 -21.41
CA THR A 10 -17.77 2.59 -21.77
C THR A 10 -16.38 2.97 -21.27
N PRO A 11 -15.58 3.69 -22.07
CA PRO A 11 -14.28 4.18 -21.60
C PRO A 11 -14.46 4.94 -20.29
N ALA A 12 -13.78 4.49 -19.25
CA ALA A 12 -13.72 5.25 -18.00
C ALA A 12 -13.10 6.63 -18.30
N PRO A 13 -13.53 7.70 -17.60
CA PRO A 13 -12.82 8.97 -17.65
C PRO A 13 -11.35 8.76 -17.25
N ASP A 14 -10.49 9.72 -17.60
CA ASP A 14 -9.11 9.68 -17.16
C ASP A 14 -9.05 9.55 -15.62
N ALA A 15 -8.07 8.81 -15.10
CA ALA A 15 -8.05 8.47 -13.67
C ALA A 15 -8.02 9.72 -12.76
N ILE A 16 -7.43 10.81 -13.23
CA ILE A 16 -7.35 12.07 -12.49
C ILE A 16 -8.73 12.73 -12.42
N GLU A 17 -9.45 12.76 -13.53
CA GLU A 17 -10.84 13.23 -13.59
C GLU A 17 -11.74 12.38 -12.69
N PHE A 18 -11.62 11.05 -12.75
CA PHE A 18 -12.39 10.17 -11.89
C PHE A 18 -12.19 10.51 -10.41
N ILE A 19 -10.93 10.59 -9.95
CA ILE A 19 -10.63 10.92 -8.55
C ILE A 19 -11.18 12.30 -8.19
N ARG A 20 -11.02 13.29 -9.07
CA ARG A 20 -11.51 14.66 -8.89
C ARG A 20 -13.03 14.70 -8.68
N GLU A 21 -13.78 14.04 -9.56
CA GLU A 21 -15.25 13.97 -9.48
C GLU A 21 -15.70 13.25 -8.22
N GLN A 22 -15.10 12.09 -7.89
CA GLN A 22 -15.46 11.35 -6.68
C GLN A 22 -15.23 12.19 -5.42
N ALA A 23 -14.09 12.90 -5.34
CA ALA A 23 -13.77 13.77 -4.21
C ALA A 23 -14.73 14.97 -4.11
N ARG A 24 -15.11 15.57 -5.24
CA ARG A 24 -16.04 16.71 -5.28
C ARG A 24 -17.46 16.33 -4.91
N ASN A 25 -17.92 15.18 -5.36
CA ASN A 25 -19.30 14.72 -5.15
C ASN A 25 -19.52 14.15 -3.75
N ARG A 26 -18.45 13.69 -3.07
CA ARG A 26 -18.53 13.07 -1.73
C ARG A 26 -17.43 13.60 -0.80
N PRO A 27 -17.45 14.91 -0.49
CA PRO A 27 -16.41 15.54 0.30
C PRO A 27 -16.37 14.97 1.73
N GLY A 28 -15.20 14.55 2.18
CA GLY A 28 -14.97 13.97 3.51
C GLY A 28 -15.32 12.49 3.63
N GLU A 29 -15.81 11.84 2.57
CA GLU A 29 -16.24 10.44 2.60
C GLU A 29 -15.20 9.48 2.01
N ILE A 30 -14.52 9.91 0.93
CA ILE A 30 -13.64 9.04 0.16
C ILE A 30 -12.25 8.94 0.77
N THR A 31 -11.79 7.72 1.07
CA THR A 31 -10.37 7.42 1.32
C THR A 31 -9.72 6.97 0.02
N LEU A 32 -8.68 7.66 -0.41
CA LEU A 32 -7.86 7.24 -1.55
C LEU A 32 -6.72 6.35 -1.05
N ILE A 33 -6.62 5.13 -1.57
CA ILE A 33 -5.50 4.22 -1.30
C ILE A 33 -4.53 4.27 -2.49
N ALA A 34 -3.33 4.80 -2.28
CA ALA A 34 -2.31 4.99 -3.31
C ALA A 34 -1.17 3.95 -3.12
N LEU A 35 -1.13 2.95 -4.00
CA LEU A 35 -0.24 1.78 -3.90
C LEU A 35 0.82 1.73 -5.01
N ALA A 36 0.98 2.83 -5.74
CA ALA A 36 1.82 2.93 -6.93
C ALA A 36 2.46 4.33 -7.00
N PRO A 37 3.33 4.63 -7.99
CA PRO A 37 3.90 5.96 -8.15
C PRO A 37 2.83 7.07 -8.11
N LEU A 38 3.12 8.14 -7.36
CA LEU A 38 2.16 9.20 -7.04
C LEU A 38 1.90 10.20 -8.19
N SER A 39 2.14 9.81 -9.44
CA SER A 39 1.97 10.68 -10.61
C SER A 39 0.52 11.17 -10.80
N ASN A 40 -0.47 10.33 -10.48
CA ASN A 40 -1.88 10.73 -10.50
C ASN A 40 -2.20 11.77 -9.42
N ILE A 41 -1.58 11.66 -8.23
CA ILE A 41 -1.76 12.63 -7.15
C ILE A 41 -1.07 13.96 -7.51
N GLU A 42 0.13 13.90 -8.09
CA GLU A 42 0.80 15.09 -8.62
C GLU A 42 -0.07 15.80 -9.66
N ALA A 43 -0.57 15.06 -10.64
CA ALA A 43 -1.40 15.61 -11.70
C ALA A 43 -2.71 16.19 -11.15
N LEU A 44 -3.33 15.52 -10.17
CA LEU A 44 -4.52 16.04 -9.49
C LEU A 44 -4.22 17.33 -8.74
N GLN A 45 -3.13 17.39 -7.96
CA GLN A 45 -2.78 18.59 -7.20
C GLN A 45 -2.49 19.79 -8.11
N ARG A 46 -1.87 19.55 -9.28
CA ARG A 46 -1.62 20.59 -10.29
C ARG A 46 -2.90 21.06 -10.98
N ARG A 47 -3.85 20.15 -11.23
CA ARG A 47 -5.11 20.43 -11.94
C ARG A 47 -6.18 21.05 -11.03
N ASP A 48 -6.31 20.55 -9.81
CA ASP A 48 -7.35 20.92 -8.86
C ASP A 48 -6.93 20.58 -7.41
N PRO A 49 -6.10 21.42 -6.76
CA PRO A 49 -5.60 21.15 -5.41
C PRO A 49 -6.71 21.07 -4.36
N GLU A 50 -7.84 21.74 -4.60
CA GLU A 50 -9.01 21.69 -3.71
C GLU A 50 -9.73 20.35 -3.75
N ALA A 51 -9.65 19.61 -4.87
CA ALA A 51 -10.22 18.26 -4.93
C ALA A 51 -9.48 17.31 -3.99
N LEU A 52 -8.16 17.40 -3.88
CA LEU A 52 -7.40 16.57 -2.95
C LEU A 52 -7.80 16.85 -1.49
N HIS A 53 -8.03 18.11 -1.13
CA HIS A 53 -8.49 18.52 0.20
C HIS A 53 -9.89 18.01 0.55
N LYS A 54 -10.71 17.64 -0.43
CA LYS A 54 -12.05 17.07 -0.21
C LYS A 54 -12.02 15.58 0.10
N LEU A 55 -10.90 14.89 -0.08
CA LEU A 55 -10.78 13.50 0.35
C LEU A 55 -10.82 13.41 1.89
N LYS A 56 -11.38 12.32 2.41
CA LYS A 56 -11.33 12.01 3.84
C LYS A 56 -9.89 11.90 4.33
N GLN A 57 -9.08 11.18 3.55
CA GLN A 57 -7.66 10.95 3.78
C GLN A 57 -7.04 10.28 2.54
N VAL A 58 -5.71 10.34 2.47
CA VAL A 58 -4.90 9.52 1.57
C VAL A 58 -4.11 8.51 2.40
N VAL A 59 -4.20 7.24 2.01
CA VAL A 59 -3.47 6.12 2.60
C VAL A 59 -2.52 5.60 1.55
N LEU A 60 -1.21 5.67 1.77
CA LEU A 60 -0.22 5.29 0.75
C LEU A 60 0.77 4.22 1.23
N MET A 61 1.13 3.33 0.29
CA MET A 61 2.34 2.52 0.41
C MET A 61 3.47 3.27 -0.32
N GLY A 62 4.51 3.62 0.42
CA GLY A 62 5.67 4.27 -0.17
C GLY A 62 6.59 4.93 0.84
N GLY A 63 7.82 5.15 0.41
CA GLY A 63 8.90 5.71 1.20
C GLY A 63 9.67 4.69 2.03
N SER A 64 10.76 5.16 2.63
CA SER A 64 11.76 4.39 3.35
C SER A 64 12.46 5.36 4.30
N ILE A 65 12.13 5.29 5.59
CA ILE A 65 12.55 6.32 6.56
C ILE A 65 13.80 5.86 7.31
N TYR A 66 13.72 4.70 7.95
CA TYR A 66 14.82 4.09 8.71
C TYR A 66 15.26 2.74 8.14
N ALA A 67 14.47 2.15 7.24
CA ALA A 67 14.72 0.84 6.64
C ALA A 67 14.75 0.89 5.11
N GLY A 68 15.74 0.25 4.48
CA GLY A 68 15.76 -0.02 3.03
C GLY A 68 15.07 -1.33 2.64
N TYR A 69 15.18 -1.68 1.36
CA TYR A 69 14.69 -2.96 0.82
C TYR A 69 15.42 -4.17 1.41
N ASN A 70 14.72 -5.31 1.43
CA ASN A 70 15.21 -6.62 1.86
C ASN A 70 15.57 -6.72 3.35
N GLN A 71 14.78 -6.07 4.23
CA GLN A 71 14.86 -6.35 5.67
C GLN A 71 14.57 -7.83 5.92
N GLY A 72 15.41 -8.48 6.73
CA GLY A 72 15.35 -9.94 6.97
C GLY A 72 16.00 -10.82 5.90
N GLY A 73 16.62 -10.23 4.87
CA GLY A 73 17.49 -10.93 3.91
C GLY A 73 18.95 -11.02 4.39
N ALA A 74 19.90 -11.16 3.46
CA ALA A 74 21.34 -11.24 3.76
C ALA A 74 21.93 -10.01 4.48
N LEU A 75 21.20 -8.89 4.52
CA LEU A 75 21.60 -7.64 5.18
C LEU A 75 20.49 -7.20 6.15
N PRO A 76 20.42 -7.77 7.38
CA PRO A 76 19.57 -7.22 8.42
C PRO A 76 20.02 -5.77 8.72
N ASN A 77 19.08 -4.82 8.70
CA ASN A 77 19.32 -3.36 8.85
C ASN A 77 19.82 -2.64 7.58
N ALA A 78 19.23 -2.94 6.42
CA ALA A 78 19.46 -2.16 5.21
C ALA A 78 19.19 -0.67 5.46
N ARG A 79 20.14 0.19 5.05
CA ARG A 79 20.03 1.65 5.17
C ARG A 79 18.83 2.17 4.36
N PRO A 80 18.25 3.32 4.73
CA PRO A 80 17.19 3.95 3.95
C PRO A 80 17.57 4.09 2.46
N SER A 81 16.60 3.83 1.59
CA SER A 81 16.75 3.83 0.13
C SER A 81 15.67 4.71 -0.50
N ALA A 82 15.89 5.18 -1.73
CA ALA A 82 14.79 5.73 -2.51
C ALA A 82 13.80 4.58 -2.85
N GLU A 83 12.65 4.58 -2.19
CA GLU A 83 11.60 3.57 -2.41
C GLU A 83 10.95 3.82 -3.78
N TYR A 84 10.66 2.75 -4.52
CA TYR A 84 10.24 2.78 -5.92
C TYR A 84 9.07 3.73 -6.23
N ASN A 85 7.97 3.68 -5.47
CA ASN A 85 6.80 4.54 -5.70
C ASN A 85 7.16 6.02 -5.56
N VAL A 86 7.93 6.36 -4.52
CA VAL A 86 8.38 7.74 -4.28
C VAL A 86 9.47 8.15 -5.27
N ALA A 87 10.45 7.31 -5.55
CA ALA A 87 11.52 7.57 -6.53
C ALA A 87 10.98 7.79 -7.94
N SER A 88 9.89 7.10 -8.30
CA SER A 88 9.23 7.25 -9.61
C SER A 88 8.40 8.53 -9.72
N ALA A 89 7.95 9.11 -8.61
CA ALA A 89 7.20 10.36 -8.59
C ALA A 89 7.46 11.18 -7.31
N PRO A 90 8.69 11.73 -7.12
CA PRO A 90 9.06 12.38 -5.86
C PRO A 90 8.20 13.61 -5.57
N GLN A 91 7.91 14.38 -6.62
CA GLN A 91 7.08 15.57 -6.54
C GLN A 91 5.64 15.26 -6.12
N GLY A 92 5.11 14.09 -6.49
CA GLY A 92 3.78 13.64 -6.07
C GLY A 92 3.67 13.48 -4.56
N LEU A 93 4.66 12.86 -3.92
CA LEU A 93 4.68 12.76 -2.46
C LEU A 93 4.97 14.10 -1.80
N ALA A 94 5.92 14.89 -2.33
CA ALA A 94 6.24 16.20 -1.78
C ALA A 94 5.00 17.12 -1.74
N LEU A 95 4.23 17.18 -2.84
CA LEU A 95 3.00 17.96 -2.92
C LEU A 95 1.89 17.41 -2.02
N LEU A 96 1.75 16.09 -1.91
CA LEU A 96 0.79 15.46 -1.02
C LEU A 96 1.07 15.82 0.45
N LEU A 97 2.34 15.79 0.86
CA LEU A 97 2.74 16.10 2.22
C LEU A 97 2.59 17.59 2.59
N GLU A 98 2.60 18.49 1.60
CA GLU A 98 2.29 19.92 1.83
C GLU A 98 0.80 20.26 1.63
N SER A 99 -0.03 19.27 1.27
CA SER A 99 -1.47 19.46 1.15
C SER A 99 -2.18 19.42 2.51
N ARG A 100 -3.45 19.82 2.55
CA ARG A 100 -4.27 19.79 3.77
C ARG A 100 -5.00 18.47 4.01
N VAL A 101 -4.94 17.52 3.08
CA VAL A 101 -5.62 16.22 3.27
C VAL A 101 -4.87 15.40 4.33
N PRO A 102 -5.55 14.70 5.25
CA PRO A 102 -4.87 13.79 6.17
C PRO A 102 -4.13 12.68 5.43
N VAL A 103 -2.83 12.51 5.70
CA VAL A 103 -1.99 11.50 5.04
C VAL A 103 -1.56 10.41 6.02
N LYS A 104 -1.73 9.15 5.60
CA LYS A 104 -1.24 7.95 6.27
C LYS A 104 -0.21 7.27 5.36
N MET A 105 0.99 7.01 5.87
CA MET A 105 2.09 6.50 5.08
C MET A 105 2.64 5.19 5.66
N PHE A 106 2.82 4.22 4.77
CA PHE A 106 3.32 2.88 5.07
C PHE A 106 4.62 2.69 4.26
N PRO A 107 5.78 3.04 4.83
CA PRO A 107 7.08 2.89 4.18
C PRO A 107 7.61 1.45 4.27
N LEU A 108 8.79 1.22 3.69
CA LEU A 108 9.55 -0.03 3.80
C LEU A 108 9.78 -0.49 5.25
N ASP A 109 9.74 0.44 6.21
CA ASP A 109 9.85 0.16 7.65
C ASP A 109 8.75 -0.80 8.16
N SER A 110 7.54 -0.77 7.57
CA SER A 110 6.41 -1.60 8.01
C SER A 110 5.85 -2.55 6.95
N THR A 111 6.27 -2.43 5.69
CA THR A 111 5.58 -3.09 4.57
C THR A 111 6.20 -4.41 4.13
N GLN A 112 7.34 -4.81 4.71
CA GLN A 112 8.12 -5.96 4.22
C GLN A 112 7.61 -7.35 4.67
N VAL A 113 6.29 -7.56 4.61
CA VAL A 113 5.61 -8.80 5.05
C VAL A 113 5.87 -9.94 4.06
N LYS A 114 6.19 -11.14 4.57
CA LYS A 114 6.36 -12.35 3.73
C LYS A 114 5.69 -13.55 4.37
N PHE A 115 4.88 -14.29 3.61
CA PHE A 115 4.40 -15.59 4.08
C PHE A 115 5.53 -16.62 4.10
N ASP A 116 5.56 -17.43 5.15
CA ASP A 116 6.34 -18.67 5.15
C ASP A 116 5.71 -19.73 4.21
N GLU A 117 6.39 -20.87 4.05
CA GLU A 117 5.91 -21.97 3.22
C GLU A 117 4.55 -22.51 3.69
N VAL A 118 4.37 -22.70 5.00
CA VAL A 118 3.14 -23.24 5.60
C VAL A 118 1.92 -22.37 5.27
N ARG A 119 2.05 -21.04 5.39
CA ARG A 119 0.97 -20.10 5.07
C ARG A 119 0.69 -20.02 3.57
N ARG A 120 1.73 -20.09 2.73
CA ARG A 120 1.54 -20.14 1.28
C ARG A 120 0.81 -21.41 0.85
N ASP A 121 1.21 -22.56 1.37
CA ASP A 121 0.57 -23.84 1.05
C ASP A 121 -0.89 -23.84 1.49
N ARG A 122 -1.18 -23.33 2.70
CA ARG A 122 -2.57 -23.15 3.15
C ARG A 122 -3.37 -22.26 2.21
N LEU A 123 -2.80 -21.15 1.75
CA LEU A 123 -3.47 -20.23 0.83
C LEU A 123 -3.75 -20.92 -0.51
N PHE A 124 -2.76 -21.60 -1.09
CA PHE A 124 -2.87 -22.25 -2.41
C PHE A 124 -3.78 -23.48 -2.39
N ALA A 125 -3.80 -24.24 -1.30
CA ALA A 125 -4.64 -25.42 -1.15
C ALA A 125 -6.13 -25.10 -0.92
N TYR A 126 -6.49 -23.83 -0.70
CA TYR A 126 -7.87 -23.46 -0.36
C TYR A 126 -8.87 -23.70 -1.51
N GLY A 127 -8.46 -23.55 -2.77
CA GLY A 127 -9.28 -23.92 -3.94
C GLY A 127 -10.45 -22.98 -4.25
N SER A 128 -10.31 -21.68 -3.97
CA SER A 128 -11.21 -20.61 -4.43
C SER A 128 -10.68 -19.90 -5.69
N PRO A 129 -11.52 -19.22 -6.48
CA PRO A 129 -11.05 -18.45 -7.64
C PRO A 129 -9.96 -17.42 -7.30
N ALA A 130 -10.00 -16.81 -6.10
CA ALA A 130 -9.00 -15.85 -5.65
C ALA A 130 -7.69 -16.53 -5.25
N SER A 131 -7.73 -17.61 -4.46
CA SER A 131 -6.53 -18.36 -4.08
C SER A 131 -5.83 -19.00 -5.28
N ASP A 132 -6.60 -19.49 -6.26
CA ASP A 132 -6.06 -20.12 -7.46
C ASP A 132 -5.37 -19.09 -8.36
N ALA A 133 -5.99 -17.90 -8.52
CA ALA A 133 -5.36 -16.78 -9.21
C ALA A 133 -4.07 -16.33 -8.52
N LEU A 134 -4.06 -16.26 -7.18
CA LEU A 134 -2.87 -15.93 -6.40
C LEU A 134 -1.76 -16.98 -6.55
N ALA A 135 -2.11 -18.27 -6.59
CA ALA A 135 -1.14 -19.34 -6.84
C ALA A 135 -0.49 -19.20 -8.23
N LEU A 136 -1.28 -18.94 -9.27
CA LEU A 136 -0.77 -18.70 -10.62
C LEU A 136 0.15 -17.48 -10.69
N LEU A 137 -0.28 -16.35 -10.11
CA LEU A 137 0.52 -15.12 -10.04
C LEU A 137 1.83 -15.33 -9.27
N TYR A 138 1.80 -16.07 -8.17
CA TYR A 138 2.99 -16.44 -7.41
C TYR A 138 3.98 -17.23 -8.27
N HIS A 139 3.52 -18.27 -8.97
CA HIS A 139 4.39 -19.08 -9.82
C HIS A 139 4.96 -18.30 -11.00
N GLN A 140 4.16 -17.43 -11.63
CA GLN A 140 4.64 -16.53 -12.68
C GLN A 140 5.71 -15.58 -12.13
N TRP A 141 5.43 -14.91 -11.00
CA TRP A 141 6.40 -14.02 -10.36
C TRP A 141 7.68 -14.76 -9.97
N ARG A 142 7.58 -15.98 -9.44
CA ARG A 142 8.73 -16.80 -9.03
C ARG A 142 9.63 -17.15 -10.21
N LEU A 143 9.06 -17.38 -11.40
CA LEU A 143 9.82 -17.70 -12.61
C LEU A 143 10.49 -16.46 -13.22
N PHE A 144 9.89 -15.27 -13.10
CA PHE A 144 10.34 -14.08 -13.82
C PHE A 144 10.96 -12.98 -12.95
N ASN A 145 10.99 -13.13 -11.62
CA ASN A 145 11.61 -12.09 -10.78
C ASN A 145 13.14 -12.07 -10.95
N SER A 146 13.70 -10.88 -11.05
CA SER A 146 15.14 -10.64 -11.13
C SER A 146 15.84 -10.58 -9.77
N TRP A 147 15.09 -10.75 -8.67
CA TRP A 147 15.57 -10.54 -7.30
C TRP A 147 16.10 -11.83 -6.66
N GLY A 148 16.00 -12.98 -7.35
CA GLY A 148 16.40 -14.29 -6.83
C GLY A 148 15.61 -14.71 -5.59
N GLN A 149 14.46 -14.09 -5.34
CA GLN A 149 13.63 -14.35 -4.17
C GLN A 149 12.66 -15.49 -4.47
N ILE A 150 12.50 -16.41 -3.50
CA ILE A 150 11.54 -17.52 -3.61
C ILE A 150 10.16 -17.10 -3.10
N THR A 151 10.11 -16.04 -2.29
CA THR A 151 8.89 -15.52 -1.66
C THR A 151 8.76 -14.03 -1.97
N PRO A 152 7.61 -13.57 -2.52
CA PRO A 152 7.38 -12.16 -2.74
C PRO A 152 7.20 -11.44 -1.41
N THR A 153 7.66 -10.20 -1.36
CA THR A 153 7.32 -9.26 -0.28
C THR A 153 5.97 -8.63 -0.60
N LEU A 154 5.05 -8.65 0.38
CA LEU A 154 3.70 -8.14 0.26
C LEU A 154 3.65 -6.69 0.75
N PHE A 155 4.19 -5.75 -0.02
CA PHE A 155 4.28 -4.35 0.36
C PHE A 155 2.89 -3.69 0.56
N ASP A 156 2.04 -3.85 -0.45
CA ASP A 156 0.80 -3.07 -0.60
C ASP A 156 -0.34 -3.53 0.32
N VAL A 157 -0.20 -4.71 0.96
CA VAL A 157 -1.24 -5.25 1.82
C VAL A 157 -1.30 -4.51 3.16
N VAL A 158 -0.20 -3.92 3.63
CA VAL A 158 -0.13 -3.32 4.97
C VAL A 158 -1.05 -2.10 5.13
N PRO A 159 -1.14 -1.15 4.18
CA PRO A 159 -2.14 -0.10 4.26
C PRO A 159 -3.59 -0.63 4.34
N VAL A 160 -3.90 -1.72 3.63
CA VAL A 160 -5.24 -2.35 3.67
C VAL A 160 -5.47 -3.07 4.99
N VAL A 161 -4.48 -3.80 5.50
CA VAL A 161 -4.49 -4.42 6.82
C VAL A 161 -4.76 -3.37 7.89
N TRP A 162 -4.09 -2.22 7.85
CA TRP A 162 -4.33 -1.14 8.79
C TRP A 162 -5.74 -0.57 8.70
N MET A 163 -6.29 -0.41 7.49
CA MET A 163 -7.68 0.07 7.32
C MET A 163 -8.71 -0.88 7.95
N LEU A 164 -8.45 -2.18 7.94
CA LEU A 164 -9.31 -3.21 8.53
C LEU A 164 -9.03 -3.42 10.02
N GLN A 165 -7.77 -3.32 10.43
CA GLN A 165 -7.29 -3.55 11.79
C GLN A 165 -6.20 -2.52 12.15
N PRO A 166 -6.57 -1.31 12.59
CA PRO A 166 -5.61 -0.24 12.85
C PRO A 166 -4.54 -0.57 13.90
N SER A 167 -4.84 -1.47 14.84
CA SER A 167 -3.91 -1.92 15.87
C SER A 167 -2.74 -2.74 15.32
N ALA A 168 -2.85 -3.30 14.11
CA ALA A 168 -1.76 -4.05 13.48
C ALA A 168 -0.62 -3.14 13.00
N CYS A 169 -0.85 -1.83 12.86
CA CYS A 169 0.16 -0.88 12.40
C CYS A 169 -0.04 0.48 13.09
N PRO A 170 0.37 0.64 14.36
CA PRO A 170 0.25 1.92 15.07
C PRO A 170 0.98 3.05 14.34
N LEU A 171 0.40 4.24 14.37
CA LEU A 171 0.91 5.37 13.59
C LEU A 171 1.61 6.41 14.47
N THR A 172 2.77 6.86 14.02
CA THR A 172 3.54 7.95 14.61
C THR A 172 3.39 9.20 13.74
N ARG A 173 3.00 10.34 14.35
CA ARG A 173 2.96 11.63 13.64
C ARG A 173 4.38 12.16 13.47
N MET A 174 4.78 12.44 12.22
CA MET A 174 6.13 12.90 11.90
C MET A 174 6.08 13.97 10.80
N ARG A 175 7.11 14.82 10.74
CA ARG A 175 7.39 15.65 9.57
C ARG A 175 8.35 14.88 8.66
N ILE A 176 7.93 14.61 7.44
CA ILE A 176 8.75 13.95 6.42
C ILE A 176 9.02 14.94 5.28
N ALA A 177 10.27 14.99 4.86
CA ALA A 177 10.70 15.67 3.63
C ALA A 177 11.05 14.63 2.56
N VAL A 178 10.84 15.00 1.29
CA VAL A 178 11.16 14.18 0.12
C VAL A 178 12.16 14.95 -0.72
N ASP A 179 13.27 14.32 -1.09
CA ASP A 179 14.23 14.92 -2.03
C ASP A 179 13.89 14.58 -3.49
N GLU A 180 14.59 15.22 -4.42
CA GLU A 180 14.43 15.04 -5.86
C GLU A 180 14.69 13.61 -6.38
N HIS A 181 15.34 12.77 -5.58
CA HIS A 181 15.62 11.37 -5.89
C HIS A 181 14.61 10.42 -5.21
N GLY A 182 13.68 10.94 -4.42
CA GLY A 182 12.64 10.20 -3.74
C GLY A 182 13.06 9.59 -2.40
N TYR A 183 14.13 10.07 -1.76
CA TYR A 183 14.38 9.71 -0.36
C TYR A 183 13.41 10.42 0.56
N THR A 184 12.79 9.66 1.45
CA THR A 184 11.94 10.19 2.54
C THR A 184 12.74 10.30 3.83
N ARG A 185 12.87 11.49 4.40
CA ARG A 185 13.68 11.74 5.59
C ARG A 185 12.88 12.44 6.68
N PRO A 186 13.11 12.12 7.96
CA PRO A 186 12.62 12.95 9.05
C PRO A 186 13.11 14.40 8.89
N ALA A 187 12.21 15.34 9.09
CA ALA A 187 12.49 16.76 9.07
C ALA A 187 12.01 17.42 10.37
N THR A 188 12.42 18.66 10.61
CA THR A 188 11.94 19.46 11.74
C THR A 188 10.64 20.18 11.38
N GLY A 189 9.82 20.49 12.40
CA GLY A 189 8.56 21.24 12.24
C GLY A 189 7.30 20.41 12.48
N GLU A 190 6.15 21.01 12.18
CA GLU A 190 4.83 20.41 12.44
C GLU A 190 4.59 19.14 11.61
N PRO A 191 4.14 18.02 12.22
CA PRO A 191 3.91 16.77 11.50
C PRO A 191 2.98 16.93 10.30
N ASN A 192 3.43 16.44 9.14
CA ASN A 192 2.67 16.44 7.88
C ASN A 192 2.10 15.07 7.50
N VAL A 193 2.47 14.01 8.23
CA VAL A 193 2.02 12.64 7.97
C VAL A 193 1.96 11.81 9.24
N ALA A 194 1.06 10.82 9.26
CA ALA A 194 1.06 9.75 10.26
C ALA A 194 1.62 8.47 9.62
N VAL A 195 2.69 7.92 10.19
CA VAL A 195 3.50 6.88 9.58
C VAL A 195 3.42 5.59 10.38
N CYS A 196 3.25 4.44 9.73
CA CYS A 196 3.49 3.16 10.38
C CYS A 196 4.97 2.75 10.22
N LEU A 197 5.71 2.68 11.33
CA LEU A 197 7.13 2.30 11.33
C LEU A 197 7.36 0.81 11.63
N SER A 198 6.34 0.09 12.08
CA SER A 198 6.43 -1.34 12.36
C SER A 198 5.03 -1.95 12.34
N VAL A 199 4.85 -2.99 11.53
CA VAL A 199 3.62 -3.78 11.49
C VAL A 199 3.75 -4.98 12.44
N ASP A 200 2.67 -5.34 13.12
CA ASP A 200 2.51 -6.70 13.67
C ASP A 200 2.31 -7.66 12.50
N GLU A 201 3.42 -8.23 12.03
CA GLU A 201 3.41 -9.13 10.88
C GLU A 201 2.54 -10.37 11.11
N ASN A 202 2.48 -10.90 12.34
CA ASN A 202 1.64 -12.05 12.64
C ASN A 202 0.14 -11.70 12.59
N ALA A 203 -0.24 -10.51 13.08
CA ALA A 203 -1.61 -10.03 12.93
C ALA A 203 -1.98 -9.80 11.46
N ALA A 204 -1.08 -9.14 10.71
CA ALA A 204 -1.27 -8.88 9.28
C ALA A 204 -1.45 -10.18 8.48
N GLN A 205 -0.55 -11.14 8.67
CA GLN A 205 -0.60 -12.42 7.98
C GLN A 205 -1.84 -13.23 8.35
N ARG A 206 -2.25 -13.24 9.63
CA ARG A 206 -3.49 -13.90 10.06
C ARG A 206 -4.71 -13.29 9.39
N LEU A 207 -4.84 -11.96 9.40
CA LEU A 207 -5.96 -11.27 8.76
C LEU A 207 -6.08 -11.63 7.27
N ILE A 208 -4.96 -11.65 6.54
CA ILE A 208 -4.96 -12.00 5.12
C ILE A 208 -5.37 -13.47 4.91
N ILE A 209 -4.79 -14.40 5.68
CA ILE A 209 -5.10 -15.83 5.57
C ILE A 209 -6.56 -16.10 5.95
N ASP A 210 -7.07 -15.53 7.02
CA ASP A 210 -8.46 -15.74 7.45
C ASP A 210 -9.46 -15.12 6.47
N THR A 211 -9.05 -14.12 5.68
CA THR A 211 -9.87 -13.53 4.62
C THR A 211 -9.89 -14.40 3.35
N LEU A 212 -8.73 -14.88 2.92
CA LEU A 212 -8.57 -15.56 1.61
C LEU A 212 -8.66 -17.09 1.69
N ALA A 213 -8.37 -17.67 2.85
CA ALA A 213 -8.40 -19.10 3.13
C ALA A 213 -8.92 -19.35 4.57
N PRO A 214 -10.17 -18.93 4.87
CA PRO A 214 -10.77 -19.12 6.19
C PRO A 214 -10.78 -20.59 6.57
N ALA A 215 -10.59 -20.89 7.86
CA ALA A 215 -10.80 -22.23 8.35
C ALA A 215 -12.23 -22.70 8.03
N PRO A 216 -12.44 -24.00 7.76
CA PRO A 216 -13.79 -24.54 7.61
C PRO A 216 -14.60 -24.12 8.83
N ARG A 217 -15.78 -23.53 8.61
CA ARG A 217 -16.71 -23.30 9.72
C ARG A 217 -17.00 -24.68 10.30
N GLY A 218 -16.57 -24.93 11.54
CA GLY A 218 -16.95 -26.13 12.25
C GLY A 218 -18.47 -26.25 12.18
N THR A 219 -18.95 -27.45 11.83
CA THR A 219 -20.37 -27.77 12.02
C THR A 219 -20.67 -27.49 13.48
N ALA A 220 -21.53 -26.49 13.74
CA ALA A 220 -22.12 -26.35 15.06
C ALA A 220 -22.87 -27.67 15.33
N GLU A 221 -22.35 -28.46 16.25
CA GLU A 221 -23.12 -29.53 16.90
C GLU A 221 -24.20 -28.92 17.79
#